data_AF-A0A4Y2FHL2-F1
#
_entry.id   AF-A0A4Y2FHL2-F1
#
_cell.length_a   1.000
_cell.length_b   1.000
_cell.length_c   1.000
_cell.angle_alpha   90.00
_cell.angle_beta   90.00
_cell.angle_gamma   90.00
#
_symmetry.space_group_name_H-M   'P 1'
#
loop_
_entity.id
_entity.type
_entity.pdbx_description
1 polymer ?
#
loop_
_entity_poly.entity_id
_entity_poly.type
_entity_poly.pdbx_seq_one_letter_code
_entity_poly.pdbx_strand_id
1 'polypeptide(L)'
;MKCISGANPCDNLQCSPYQNCDIDIHGIATCQCDDACEPAVRLVCGSDEQTYLNECEMRRQGCLQKKSIKLAYRGECGKLFLYRLLGSMPTQINSVYIKYASCV
;
A
#
# COMPACT_ATOMS: atom_id res chain seq x y z
N MET A 1 14.44 8.20 -41.58
CA MET A 1 13.58 7.91 -40.41
C MET A 1 13.12 9.24 -39.84
N LYS A 2 11.80 9.49 -39.78
CA LYS A 2 11.26 10.74 -39.22
C LYS A 2 11.01 10.51 -37.74
N CYS A 3 11.71 11.23 -36.88
CA CYS A 3 11.34 11.31 -35.47
C CYS A 3 10.01 12.09 -35.40
N ILE A 4 8.94 11.40 -35.05
CA ILE A 4 7.68 12.05 -34.69
C ILE A 4 7.99 12.77 -33.36
N SER A 5 7.71 14.07 -33.34
CA SER A 5 7.87 15.01 -32.22
C SER A 5 7.75 14.35 -30.84
N GLY A 6 8.67 14.68 -29.93
CA GLY A 6 8.86 14.08 -28.61
C GLY A 6 7.73 14.30 -27.62
N ALA A 7 6.58 13.68 -27.89
CA ALA A 7 5.53 13.48 -26.92
C ALA A 7 5.92 12.32 -26.00
N ASN A 8 5.93 12.54 -24.69
CA ASN A 8 6.14 11.46 -23.75
C ASN A 8 4.85 10.63 -23.68
N PRO A 9 4.89 9.31 -23.99
CA PRO A 9 3.72 8.44 -23.96
C PRO A 9 2.98 8.41 -22.61
N CYS A 10 3.66 8.76 -21.51
CA CYS A 10 3.06 8.86 -20.18
C CYS A 10 2.27 10.15 -19.93
N ASP A 11 2.40 11.18 -20.76
CA ASP A 11 1.79 12.50 -20.49
C ASP A 11 0.25 12.45 -20.45
N ASN A 12 -0.35 11.52 -21.18
CA ASN A 12 -1.81 11.38 -21.27
C ASN A 12 -2.33 10.06 -20.67
N LEU A 13 -1.44 9.22 -20.12
CA LEU A 13 -1.84 7.93 -19.55
C LEU A 13 -2.25 8.10 -18.08
N GLN A 14 -3.54 7.89 -17.79
CA GLN A 14 -4.04 7.92 -16.42
C GLN A 14 -4.01 6.51 -15.81
N CYS A 15 -3.03 6.28 -14.93
CA CYS A 15 -2.92 5.04 -14.18
C CYS A 15 -3.80 5.04 -12.92
N SER A 16 -4.15 3.85 -12.42
CA SER A 16 -4.87 3.72 -11.15
C SER A 16 -3.98 4.17 -9.99
N PRO A 17 -4.56 4.46 -8.80
CA PRO A 17 -3.77 4.71 -7.61
C PRO A 17 -2.76 3.57 -7.38
N TYR A 18 -1.52 3.93 -7.04
CA TYR A 18 -0.41 2.99 -6.75
C TYR A 18 0.07 2.22 -7.99
N GLN A 19 -0.14 2.81 -9.17
CA GLN A 19 0.51 2.45 -10.41
C GLN A 19 1.34 3.62 -10.92
N ASN A 20 2.49 3.29 -11.50
CA ASN A 20 3.34 4.23 -12.22
C ASN A 20 3.30 3.94 -13.72
N CYS A 21 3.48 4.99 -14.51
CA CYS A 21 3.67 4.83 -15.95
C CYS A 21 5.11 4.41 -16.23
N ASP A 22 5.28 3.28 -16.91
CA ASP A 22 6.55 2.75 -17.37
C ASP A 22 6.55 2.61 -18.90
N ILE A 23 7.66 2.97 -19.54
CA ILE A 23 7.81 2.93 -21.00
C ILE A 23 8.72 1.75 -21.35
N ASP A 24 8.20 0.81 -22.13
CA ASP A 24 8.94 -0.37 -22.54
C ASP A 24 10.03 -0.08 -23.61
N ILE A 25 10.77 -1.12 -24.00
CA ILE A 25 11.82 -1.03 -25.03
C ILE A 25 11.30 -0.65 -26.42
N HIS A 26 9.98 -0.74 -26.64
CA HIS A 26 9.31 -0.39 -27.88
C HIS A 26 8.72 1.04 -27.85
N GLY A 27 8.88 1.76 -26.73
CA GLY A 27 8.35 3.12 -26.56
C GLY A 27 6.86 3.14 -26.20
N ILE A 28 6.31 2.05 -25.68
CA ILE A 28 4.90 1.94 -25.31
C ILE A 28 4.76 2.21 -23.80
N ALA A 29 3.94 3.20 -23.45
CA ALA A 29 3.60 3.47 -22.05
C ALA A 29 2.58 2.45 -21.51
N THR A 30 2.87 1.92 -20.32
CA THR A 30 2.03 0.97 -19.59
C THR A 30 1.93 1.35 -18.12
N CYS A 31 0.80 1.06 -17.49
CA CYS A 31 0.65 1.24 -16.05
C CYS A 31 1.12 -0.01 -15.32
N GLN A 32 2.14 0.12 -14.48
CA GLN A 32 2.70 -0.96 -13.69
C GLN A 32 2.54 -0.68 -12.20
N CYS A 33 2.38 -1.73 -11.41
CA CYS A 33 2.38 -1.61 -9.96
C CYS A 33 3.77 -1.20 -9.46
N ASP A 34 3.84 -0.52 -8.32
CA ASP A 34 5.13 -0.22 -7.69
C ASP A 34 5.96 -1.50 -7.50
N ASP A 35 7.21 -1.49 -7.98
CA ASP A 35 8.08 -2.67 -7.92
C ASP A 35 8.56 -2.97 -6.51
N ALA A 36 8.75 -1.93 -5.69
CA ALA A 36 9.31 -2.02 -4.36
C ALA A 36 8.66 -1.06 -3.38
N CYS A 37 8.63 -1.47 -2.11
CA CYS A 37 8.24 -0.66 -0.99
C CYS A 37 9.41 -0.53 0.00
N GLU A 38 9.39 0.51 0.83
CA GLU A 38 10.30 0.62 1.97
C GLU A 38 10.17 -0.65 2.85
N PRO A 39 11.28 -1.31 3.25
CA PRO A 39 11.26 -2.50 4.09
C PRO A 39 10.97 -2.16 5.57
N ALA A 40 10.06 -1.21 5.80
CA ALA A 40 9.65 -0.78 7.13
C ALA A 40 8.48 -1.62 7.64
N VAL A 41 8.60 -2.13 8.86
CA VAL A 41 7.52 -2.88 9.52
C VAL A 41 6.62 -1.89 10.25
N ARG A 42 5.46 -1.60 9.64
CA ARG A 42 4.41 -0.71 10.16
C ARG A 42 3.07 -1.37 9.87
N LEU A 43 2.79 -2.48 10.57
CA LEU A 43 1.70 -3.40 10.27
C LEU A 43 0.36 -2.70 10.06
N VAL A 44 -0.40 -3.17 9.07
CA VAL A 44 -1.75 -2.69 8.78
C VAL A 44 -2.70 -3.85 8.47
N CYS A 45 -3.97 -3.66 8.79
CA CYS A 45 -5.05 -4.58 8.42
C CYS A 45 -5.80 -4.01 7.22
N GLY A 46 -5.90 -4.81 6.16
CA GLY A 46 -6.66 -4.49 4.95
C GLY A 46 -8.16 -4.73 5.14
N SER A 47 -8.96 -4.14 4.25
CA SER A 47 -10.41 -4.36 4.17
C SER A 47 -10.78 -5.78 3.73
N ASP A 48 -9.81 -6.58 3.32
CA ASP A 48 -9.91 -8.00 3.00
C ASP A 48 -9.46 -8.89 4.17
N GLU A 49 -9.36 -8.31 5.38
CA GLU A 49 -9.03 -9.00 6.64
C GLU A 49 -7.62 -9.62 6.66
N GLN A 50 -6.74 -9.21 5.73
CA GLN A 50 -5.35 -9.62 5.69
C GLN A 50 -4.42 -8.58 6.31
N THR A 51 -3.36 -9.06 6.96
CA THR A 51 -2.32 -8.20 7.53
C THR A 51 -1.19 -7.99 6.53
N TYR A 52 -0.75 -6.76 6.39
CA TYR A 52 0.36 -6.36 5.52
C TYR A 52 1.48 -5.73 6.33
N LEU A 53 2.73 -5.88 5.86
CA LEU A 53 3.92 -5.34 6.52
C LEU A 53 3.85 -3.83 6.71
N ASN A 54 3.26 -3.12 5.74
CA ASN A 54 2.95 -1.71 5.78
C ASN A 54 1.89 -1.36 4.72
N GLU A 55 1.46 -0.09 4.69
CA GLU A 55 0.46 0.39 3.75
C GLU A 55 0.93 0.35 2.28
N CYS A 56 2.23 0.52 2.01
CA CYS A 56 2.76 0.38 0.65
C CYS A 56 2.57 -1.05 0.14
N GLU A 57 2.96 -2.05 0.94
CA GLU A 57 2.80 -3.47 0.60
C GLU A 57 1.32 -3.85 0.42
N MET A 58 0.42 -3.33 1.27
CA MET A 58 -1.02 -3.53 1.10
C MET A 58 -1.51 -3.10 -0.29
N ARG A 59 -1.07 -1.91 -0.72
CA ARG A 59 -1.50 -1.30 -1.98
C ARG A 59 -0.86 -1.97 -3.19
N ARG A 60 0.43 -2.30 -3.08
CA ARG A 60 1.17 -3.09 -4.07
C ARG A 60 0.50 -4.44 -4.29
N GLN A 61 0.16 -5.16 -3.23
CA GLN A 61 -0.57 -6.43 -3.32
C GLN A 61 -1.96 -6.25 -3.95
N GLY A 62 -2.70 -5.19 -3.57
CA GLY A 62 -3.96 -4.85 -4.21
C GLY A 62 -3.82 -4.64 -5.72
N CYS A 63 -2.80 -3.87 -6.13
CA CYS A 63 -2.49 -3.65 -7.54
C CYS A 63 -2.15 -4.96 -8.29
N LEU A 64 -1.20 -5.73 -7.76
CA LEU A 64 -0.74 -6.99 -8.38
C LEU A 64 -1.87 -8.02 -8.52
N GLN A 65 -2.76 -8.08 -7.53
CA GLN A 65 -3.90 -9.01 -7.52
C GLN A 65 -5.15 -8.45 -8.20
N LYS A 66 -5.11 -7.20 -8.70
CA LYS A 66 -6.29 -6.48 -9.24
C LYS A 66 -7.46 -6.43 -8.25
N LYS A 67 -7.14 -6.24 -6.97
CA LYS A 67 -8.10 -6.12 -5.87
C LYS A 67 -8.09 -4.71 -5.29
N SER A 68 -9.28 -4.18 -5.00
CA SER A 68 -9.41 -2.92 -4.27
C SER A 68 -9.29 -3.16 -2.77
N ILE A 69 -8.07 -3.09 -2.25
CA ILE A 69 -7.78 -3.27 -0.82
C ILE A 69 -7.64 -1.88 -0.18
N LYS A 70 -8.53 -1.58 0.76
CA LYS A 70 -8.50 -0.34 1.53
C LYS A 70 -7.89 -0.59 2.90
N LEU A 71 -7.31 0.43 3.51
CA LEU A 71 -6.85 0.35 4.89
C LEU A 71 -8.09 0.22 5.81
N ALA A 72 -8.20 -0.87 6.56
CA ALA A 72 -9.22 -1.01 7.58
C ALA A 72 -8.78 -0.33 8.88
N TYR A 73 -7.59 -0.69 9.38
CA TYR A 73 -6.96 -0.06 10.54
C TYR A 73 -5.46 -0.37 10.59
N ARG A 74 -4.72 0.37 11.42
CA ARG A 74 -3.28 0.11 11.65
C ARG A 74 -3.10 -0.96 12.73
N GLY A 75 -2.11 -1.82 12.56
CA GLY A 75 -1.88 -3.03 13.34
C GLY A 75 -2.24 -4.31 12.59
N GLU A 76 -2.00 -5.46 13.22
CA GLU A 76 -2.37 -6.78 12.70
C GLU A 76 -3.88 -7.01 12.78
N CYS A 77 -4.43 -7.70 11.78
CA CYS A 77 -5.80 -8.18 11.86
C CYS A 77 -5.96 -9.19 13.00
N GLY A 78 -7.12 -9.20 13.67
CA GLY A 78 -7.43 -10.20 14.70
C GLY A 78 -6.74 -10.01 16.06
N LYS A 79 -5.61 -9.28 16.13
CA LYS A 79 -4.84 -9.11 17.39
C LYS A 79 -5.63 -8.39 18.48
N LEU A 80 -6.50 -7.45 18.10
CA LEU A 80 -7.42 -6.77 19.02
C LEU A 80 -8.37 -7.75 19.73
N PHE A 81 -8.75 -8.86 19.07
CA PHE A 81 -9.57 -9.90 19.70
C PHE A 81 -8.75 -10.74 20.69
N LEU A 82 -7.50 -11.07 20.35
CA LEU A 82 -6.60 -11.83 21.23
C LEU A 82 -6.28 -11.04 22.51
N TYR A 83 -5.97 -9.75 22.41
CA TYR A 83 -5.67 -8.93 23.59
C TYR A 83 -6.87 -8.76 24.52
N ARG A 84 -8.10 -8.76 23.99
CA ARG A 84 -9.33 -8.75 24.79
C ARG A 84 -9.53 -10.06 25.54
N LEU A 85 -9.25 -11.20 24.91
CA LEU A 85 -9.38 -12.52 25.54
C LEU A 85 -8.28 -12.80 26.57
N LEU A 86 -7.07 -12.30 26.32
CA LEU A 86 -5.89 -12.57 27.15
C LEU A 86 -5.64 -11.49 28.21
N GLY A 87 -6.47 -10.44 28.29
CA GLY A 87 -6.31 -9.34 29.25
C GLY A 87 -4.95 -8.62 29.19
N SER A 88 -4.21 -8.76 28.08
CA SER A 88 -2.82 -8.32 27.94
C SER A 88 -2.68 -7.27 26.85
N MET A 89 -3.16 -6.06 27.11
CA MET A 89 -2.76 -4.89 26.33
C MET A 89 -1.25 -4.63 26.54
N PRO A 90 -0.43 -4.49 25.49
CA PRO A 90 0.98 -4.17 25.69
C PRO A 90 1.13 -2.81 26.38
N THR A 91 1.66 -2.82 27.60
CA THR A 91 1.91 -1.65 28.47
C THR A 91 3.13 -0.82 28.04
N GLN A 92 3.72 -1.09 26.86
CA GLN A 92 4.85 -0.35 26.33
C GLN A 92 4.31 0.85 25.55
N ILE A 93 4.05 1.95 26.27
CA ILE A 93 3.81 3.28 25.74
C ILE A 93 5.13 3.80 25.14
N ASN A 94 5.59 3.17 24.06
CA ASN A 94 6.57 3.79 23.18
C ASN A 94 5.81 4.77 22.29
N SER A 95 6.32 5.99 22.22
CA SER A 95 5.75 7.20 21.60
C SER A 95 5.15 7.05 20.19
N VAL A 96 5.28 5.89 19.54
CA VAL A 96 4.71 5.55 18.23
C VAL A 96 3.19 5.30 18.29
N TYR A 97 2.67 4.73 19.38
CA TYR A 97 1.23 4.37 19.48
C TYR A 97 0.31 5.52 19.93
N ILE A 98 0.85 6.58 20.54
CA ILE A 98 0.05 7.75 20.97
C ILE A 98 -0.56 8.48 19.77
N LYS A 99 0.08 8.44 18.60
CA LYS A 99 -0.46 9.08 17.38
C LYS A 99 -1.75 8.41 16.87
N TYR A 100 -2.06 7.21 17.34
CA TYR A 100 -3.20 6.41 16.90
C TYR A 100 -4.31 6.26 17.94
N ALA A 101 -4.16 6.91 19.10
CA ALA A 101 -5.16 6.93 20.17
C ALA A 101 -6.11 8.16 20.13
N SER A 102 -6.10 8.92 19.03
CA SER A 102 -6.94 10.12 18.88
C SER A 102 -7.83 10.03 17.65
N CYS A 103 -8.83 9.17 17.72
CA CYS A 103 -10.14 9.47 17.13
C CYS A 103 -11.13 9.53 18.29
N VAL A 104 -11.38 10.74 18.78
CA VAL A 104 -12.59 11.09 19.53
C VAL A 104 -13.65 11.46 18.51
#